data_AF-W2Q818-F1
#
_entry.id   AF-W2Q818-F1
#
_cell.length_a   1.000
_cell.length_b   1.000
_cell.length_c   1.000
_cell.angle_alpha   90.00
_cell.angle_beta   90.00
_cell.angle_gamma   90.00
#
_symmetry.space_group_name_H-M   'P 1'
#
loop_
_entity.id
_entity.type
_entity.pdbx_description
1 polymer ?
#
loop_
_entity_poly.entity_id
_entity_poly.type
_entity_poly.pdbx_seq_one_letter_code
_entity_poly.pdbx_strand_id
1 'polypeptide(L)'
;MRDASAAATGTLVPWVSQTATNRFSWIVMCNLPFSFCESEETRRFTNLPPICVETLYGDMESVVKAVEKSIGEEMPKSFGLVIDGWTHGTEHFLAVYAC
;
A
#
# COMPACT_ATOMS: atom_id res chain seq x y z
N MET A 1 14.69 12.71 -14.97
CA MET A 1 13.41 13.43 -14.87
C MET A 1 12.93 13.70 -16.28
N ARG A 2 11.81 13.10 -16.70
CA ARG A 2 11.15 13.46 -17.97
C ARG A 2 10.02 14.41 -17.59
N ASP A 3 10.03 15.60 -18.16
CA ASP A 3 8.98 16.60 -17.95
C ASP A 3 7.64 16.06 -18.48
N ALA A 4 6.70 15.87 -17.56
CA ALA A 4 5.30 15.64 -17.86
C ALA A 4 4.54 16.95 -17.62
N SER A 5 3.96 17.49 -18.68
CA SER A 5 3.14 18.70 -18.64
C SER A 5 1.98 18.54 -17.65
N ALA A 6 1.89 19.46 -16.69
CA ALA A 6 0.86 19.51 -15.66
C ALA A 6 -0.49 19.91 -16.27
N ALA A 7 -1.29 18.92 -16.70
CA ALA A 7 -2.72 19.10 -16.88
C ALA A 7 -3.42 18.76 -15.56
N ALA A 8 -3.91 19.80 -14.89
CA ALA A 8 -4.54 19.79 -13.58
C ALA A 8 -5.77 18.85 -13.51
N THR A 9 -5.56 17.60 -13.08
CA THR A 9 -6.65 16.65 -12.76
C THR A 9 -6.64 16.18 -11.31
N GLY A 10 -5.82 16.76 -10.43
CA GLY A 10 -5.67 16.31 -9.04
C GLY A 10 -5.20 14.85 -8.90
N THR A 11 -4.87 14.21 -10.02
CA THR A 11 -4.63 12.78 -10.10
C THR A 11 -3.13 12.54 -10.21
N LEU A 12 -2.56 11.78 -9.27
CA LEU A 12 -1.13 11.46 -9.24
C LEU A 12 -0.71 10.42 -10.30
N VAL A 13 -1.66 9.80 -10.99
CA VAL A 13 -1.44 8.72 -11.99
C VAL A 13 -0.32 9.02 -13.00
N PRO A 14 -0.18 10.24 -13.58
CA PRO A 14 0.91 10.53 -14.51
C PRO A 14 2.32 10.46 -13.89
N TRP A 15 2.42 10.58 -12.56
CA TRP A 15 3.66 10.56 -11.80
C TRP A 15 4.01 9.17 -11.25
N VAL A 16 3.09 8.22 -11.33
CA VAL A 16 3.31 6.85 -10.87
C VAL A 16 3.85 6.00 -12.01
N SER A 17 5.02 5.40 -11.80
CA SER A 17 5.59 4.48 -12.80
C SER A 17 4.73 3.22 -12.93
N GLN A 18 4.58 2.71 -14.16
CA GLN A 18 3.88 1.44 -14.39
C GLN A 18 4.48 0.27 -13.59
N THR A 19 5.80 0.29 -13.39
CA THR A 19 6.52 -0.67 -12.55
C THR A 19 6.02 -0.66 -11.11
N ALA A 20 5.84 0.53 -10.52
CA ALA A 20 5.28 0.66 -9.19
C ALA A 20 3.85 0.13 -9.16
N THR A 21 2.98 0.58 -10.08
CA THR A 21 1.59 0.13 -10.16
C THR A 21 1.47 -1.39 -10.23
N ASN A 22 2.25 -2.03 -11.11
CA ASN A 22 2.21 -3.49 -11.28
C ASN A 22 2.69 -4.21 -10.01
N ARG A 23 3.73 -3.70 -9.35
CA ARG A 23 4.27 -4.31 -8.13
C ARG A 23 3.30 -4.20 -6.96
N PHE A 24 2.76 -3.01 -6.70
CA PHE A 24 1.81 -2.81 -5.61
C PHE A 24 0.48 -3.54 -5.85
N SER A 25 0.06 -3.71 -7.12
CA SER A 25 -1.14 -4.47 -7.46
C SER A 25 -1.07 -5.92 -6.97
N TRP A 26 0.07 -6.60 -7.13
CA TRP A 26 0.21 -7.98 -6.65
C TRP A 26 0.06 -8.09 -5.14
N ILE A 27 0.68 -7.18 -4.39
CA ILE A 27 0.67 -7.25 -2.94
C ILE A 27 -0.69 -6.82 -2.39
N VAL A 28 -1.19 -5.67 -2.83
CA VAL A 28 -2.40 -5.05 -2.28
C VAL A 28 -3.65 -5.66 -2.89
N MET A 29 -3.75 -5.70 -4.22
CA MET A 29 -4.99 -6.11 -4.91
C MET A 29 -5.14 -7.63 -4.96
N CYS A 30 -4.05 -8.37 -5.14
CA CYS A 30 -4.08 -9.83 -5.17
C CYS A 30 -3.85 -10.47 -3.80
N ASN A 31 -3.64 -9.67 -2.74
CA ASN A 31 -3.40 -10.13 -1.37
C ASN A 31 -2.27 -11.18 -1.27
N LEU A 32 -1.16 -10.93 -1.99
CA LEU A 32 0.01 -11.82 -1.98
C LEU A 32 1.00 -11.40 -0.88
N PRO A 33 1.71 -12.36 -0.26
CA PRO A 33 2.69 -12.05 0.78
C PRO A 33 3.85 -11.22 0.21
N PHE A 34 4.51 -10.42 1.04
CA PHE A 34 5.67 -9.64 0.61
C PHE A 34 6.78 -10.50 0.00
N SER A 35 7.00 -11.71 0.54
CA SER A 35 7.97 -12.68 0.02
C SER A 35 7.74 -13.08 -1.44
N PHE A 36 6.54 -12.81 -1.98
CA PHE A 36 6.23 -13.06 -3.39
C PHE A 36 7.16 -12.31 -4.35
N CYS A 37 7.68 -11.13 -3.97
CA CYS A 37 8.57 -10.36 -4.84
C CYS A 37 9.95 -11.01 -5.04
N GLU A 38 10.36 -11.88 -4.12
CA GLU A 38 11.65 -12.60 -4.12
C GLU A 38 11.54 -14.05 -4.59
N SER A 39 10.33 -14.59 -4.72
CA SER A 39 10.11 -15.97 -5.20
C SER A 39 10.77 -16.21 -6.56
N GLU A 40 11.53 -17.30 -6.67
CA GLU A 40 12.20 -17.69 -7.92
C GLU A 40 11.19 -17.92 -9.05
N GLU A 41 10.03 -18.49 -8.74
CA GLU A 41 8.93 -18.69 -9.68
C GLU A 41 8.43 -17.35 -10.20
N THR A 42 8.14 -16.38 -9.32
CA THR A 42 7.75 -15.03 -9.72
C THR A 42 8.80 -14.39 -10.62
N ARG A 43 10.09 -14.55 -10.28
CA ARG A 43 11.22 -14.04 -11.08
C ARG A 43 11.25 -14.61 -12.49
N ARG A 44 10.82 -15.86 -12.71
CA ARG A 44 10.76 -16.49 -14.04
C ARG A 44 9.63 -15.91 -14.92
N PHE A 45 8.56 -15.41 -14.31
CA PHE A 45 7.37 -14.94 -15.03
C PHE A 45 7.21 -13.41 -15.07
N THR A 46 8.16 -12.65 -14.51
CA THR A 46 8.09 -11.19 -14.48
C THR A 46 9.26 -10.50 -15.16
N ASN A 47 8.96 -9.39 -15.84
CA ASN A 47 9.95 -8.45 -16.37
C ASN A 47 10.22 -7.28 -15.40
N LEU A 48 9.61 -7.28 -14.20
CA LEU A 48 9.86 -6.22 -13.22
C LEU A 48 11.29 -6.35 -12.65
N PRO A 49 11.99 -5.22 -12.41
CA PRO A 49 13.27 -5.24 -11.73
C PRO A 49 13.18 -5.96 -10.37
N PRO A 50 14.20 -6.74 -9.98
CA PRO A 50 14.24 -7.37 -8.67
C PRO A 50 14.19 -6.30 -7.58
N ILE A 51 13.54 -6.66 -6.47
CA ILE A 51 13.42 -5.87 -5.26
C ILE A 51 13.43 -6.86 -4.10
N CYS A 52 14.08 -6.50 -2.99
CA CYS A 52 14.01 -7.31 -1.80
C CYS A 52 12.77 -6.99 -0.97
N VAL A 53 12.37 -7.92 -0.10
CA VAL A 53 11.22 -7.76 0.78
C VAL A 53 11.34 -6.51 1.64
N GLU A 54 12.54 -6.24 2.17
CA GLU A 54 12.77 -5.10 3.07
C GLU A 54 12.56 -3.76 2.35
N THR A 55 12.99 -3.65 1.09
CA THR A 55 12.80 -2.43 0.31
C THR A 55 11.33 -2.25 -0.03
N LEU A 56 10.65 -3.31 -0.47
CA LEU A 56 9.22 -3.27 -0.77
C LEU A 56 8.39 -2.92 0.47
N TYR A 57 8.77 -3.45 1.64
CA TYR A 57 8.14 -3.13 2.91
C TYR A 57 8.34 -1.64 3.28
N GLY A 58 9.55 -1.11 3.15
CA GLY A 58 9.82 0.31 3.39
C GLY A 58 9.07 1.26 2.44
N ASP A 59 8.94 0.87 1.17
CA ASP A 59 8.12 1.60 0.20
C ASP A 59 6.64 1.59 0.62
N MET A 60 6.11 0.43 1.06
CA MET A 60 4.74 0.30 1.56
C MET A 60 4.49 1.12 2.82
N GLU A 61 5.44 1.15 3.76
CA GLU A 61 5.33 1.98 4.96
C GLU A 61 5.22 3.47 4.58
N SER A 62 5.95 3.90 3.56
CA SER A 62 5.88 5.27 3.04
C SER A 62 4.51 5.58 2.42
N VAL A 63 3.92 4.61 1.70
CA VAL A 63 2.56 4.72 1.16
C VAL A 63 1.53 4.80 2.29
N VAL A 64 1.63 3.95 3.32
CA VAL A 64 0.74 3.97 4.49
C VAL A 64 0.76 5.35 5.14
N LYS A 65 1.94 5.91 5.43
CA LYS A 65 2.07 7.26 6.02
C LYS A 65 1.43 8.35 5.17
N ALA A 66 1.58 8.27 3.84
CA ALA A 66 0.97 9.23 2.93
C ALA A 66 -0.56 9.14 2.93
N VAL A 67 -1.11 7.91 2.96
CA VAL A 67 -2.55 7.66 3.01
C VAL A 67 -3.13 8.08 4.37
N GLU A 68 -2.47 7.75 5.48
CA GLU A 68 -2.86 8.19 6.82
C GLU A 68 -2.96 9.71 6.91
N LYS A 69 -1.98 10.42 6.33
CA LYS A 69 -2.00 11.88 6.26
C LYS A 69 -3.20 12.39 5.45
N SER A 70 -3.46 11.82 4.27
CA SER A 70 -4.60 12.22 3.43
C SER A 70 -5.93 11.99 4.15
N ILE A 71 -6.10 10.82 4.76
CA ILE A 71 -7.28 10.49 5.56
C ILE A 71 -7.41 11.48 6.72
N GLY A 72 -6.31 11.79 7.42
CA GLY A 72 -6.30 12.77 8.51
C GLY A 72 -6.71 14.19 8.09
N GLU A 73 -6.38 14.60 6.86
CA GLU A 73 -6.81 15.89 6.29
C GLU A 73 -8.30 15.89 5.91
N GLU A 74 -8.87 14.74 5.55
CA GLU A 74 -10.29 14.58 5.20
C GLU A 74 -11.20 14.26 6.40
N MET A 75 -10.62 13.76 7.50
CA MET A 75 -11.34 13.35 8.71
C MET A 75 -12.04 14.54 9.40
N PRO A 76 -13.31 14.40 9.83
CA PRO A 76 -14.00 15.45 10.56
C PRO A 76 -13.44 15.61 11.98
N LYS A 77 -13.64 16.78 12.58
CA LYS A 77 -13.23 17.07 13.99
C LYS A 77 -13.88 16.13 15.02
N SER A 78 -15.02 15.56 14.67
CA SER A 78 -15.77 14.59 15.47
C SER A 78 -16.18 13.45 14.56
N PHE A 79 -15.78 12.24 14.93
CA PHE A 79 -16.07 10.99 14.22
C PHE A 79 -16.42 9.92 15.25
N GLY A 80 -17.13 8.88 14.82
CA GLY A 80 -17.38 7.71 15.65
C GLY A 80 -16.18 6.77 15.64
N LEU A 81 -16.03 6.00 16.73
CA LEU A 81 -15.07 4.92 16.81
C LEU A 81 -15.81 3.60 16.87
N VAL A 82 -15.49 2.68 15.97
CA VAL A 82 -15.96 1.30 16.01
C VAL A 82 -14.80 0.43 16.47
N ILE A 83 -15.06 -0.38 17.48
CA ILE A 83 -14.09 -1.30 18.05
C ILE A 83 -14.61 -2.72 17.82
N ASP A 84 -13.85 -3.53 17.10
CA ASP A 84 -14.13 -4.94 16.87
C ASP A 84 -13.04 -5.80 17.50
N GLY A 85 -13.43 -6.83 18.24
CA GLY A 85 -12.54 -7.63 19.07
C GLY A 85 -12.65 -9.10 18.72
N TRP A 86 -11.51 -9.76 18.57
CA TRP A 86 -11.44 -11.21 18.35
C TRP A 86 -10.38 -11.85 19.24
N THR A 87 -10.51 -13.14 19.54
CA THR A 87 -9.53 -13.89 20.33
C THR A 87 -9.23 -15.20 19.62
N HIS A 88 -7.94 -15.51 19.47
CA HIS A 88 -7.46 -16.77 18.95
C HIS A 88 -6.46 -17.38 19.94
N GLY A 89 -6.86 -18.46 20.62
CA GLY A 89 -6.05 -19.06 21.67
C GLY A 89 -5.79 -18.09 22.83
N THR A 90 -4.53 -17.73 23.04
CA THR A 90 -4.09 -16.77 24.07
C THR A 90 -3.95 -15.35 23.55
N GLU A 91 -4.14 -15.12 22.25
CA GLU A 91 -3.96 -13.82 21.61
C GLU A 91 -5.30 -13.09 21.47
N HIS A 92 -5.33 -11.84 21.93
CA HIS A 92 -6.48 -10.95 21.81
C HIS A 92 -6.20 -9.89 20.75
N PHE A 93 -7.06 -9.80 19.75
CA PHE A 93 -6.98 -8.87 18.64
C PHE A 93 -8.04 -7.78 18.80
N LEU A 94 -7.67 -6.55 18.49
CA LEU A 94 -8.56 -5.40 18.50
C LEU A 94 -8.40 -4.62 17.20
N ALA A 95 -9.44 -4.55 16.40
CA ALA A 95 -9.53 -3.64 15.27
C ALA A 95 -10.25 -2.35 15.72
N VAL A 96 -9.69 -1.21 15.35
CA VAL A 96 -10.24 0.12 15.65
C VAL A 96 -10.47 0.84 14.33
N TYR A 97 -11.69 1.30 14.10
CA TYR A 97 -12.11 2.00 12.90
C TYR A 97 -12.65 3.39 13.26
N ALA A 98 -12.39 4.39 12.42
CA ALA A 98 -13.06 5.68 12.45
C ALA A 98 -14.23 5.68 11.45
N CYS A 99 -15.37 6.28 11.83
CA CYS A 99 -16.56 6.41 10.97
C CYS A 99 -17.16 7.82 10.99
#